data_AF-A0A9Q0FUG3-F1
#
_entry.id   AF-A0A9Q0FUG3-F1
#
_cell.length_a   1.000
_cell.length_b   1.000
_cell.length_c   1.000
_cell.angle_alpha   90.00
_cell.angle_beta   90.00
_cell.angle_gamma   90.00
#
_symmetry.space_group_name_H-M   'P 1'
#
loop_
_entity.id
_entity.type
_entity.pdbx_description
1 polymer ?
#
loop_
_entity_poly.entity_id
_entity_poly.type
_entity_poly.pdbx_seq_one_letter_code
_entity_poly.pdbx_strand_id
1 'polypeptide(L)'
;MTQEQQARGLKLSSNEAYFEIIQSRKKLPHSLQETLTAAFAGIPVSSFPQVPSGKVIEIPADMTVADAVKVLSDSNIMSAPVTKTQDAGNGSDWRERYMGIIDYAAVILWVMESADLAAAALSATTATAAGVGAGAAGALGAIALGVTGPVAVAGLTAAAVGAAVVGGVAAEKGMGKDAPTAADKLGEDFYDTILHKEPFKSTTVRTILKSYRWAPFLPVTADSSMLSVLLLLSKYRLRSVPVIESGKPNIRNFITQSAVVQGLEGCKGRDWFDCISARPISDVGLPFMSSSEIVTVKGNDLILEAFKQMRDHQIGGLPVVEGPDMKIIGNISIRDIRHLLLKPELFSNYRSLTVMDFIRTVSSTGQEAGKIIPPITCKPDTTLGSVIDTLASKSVHRIYVVDETTEGQVVGVITLRDVISCFVYEPPNYFDNHLGFSAQEMLNK
;
A
#
# COMPACT_ATOMS: atom_id res chain seq x y z
N MET A 1 28.33 -4.30 4.09
CA MET A 1 26.93 -3.92 4.37
C MET A 1 26.07 -4.53 3.29
N THR A 2 25.03 -5.29 3.66
CA THR A 2 24.13 -5.92 2.68
C THR A 2 23.29 -4.84 1.98
N GLN A 3 22.89 -5.06 0.71
CA GLN A 3 22.01 -4.16 -0.06
C GLN A 3 20.75 -3.75 0.73
N GLU A 4 20.26 -4.64 1.60
CA GLU A 4 19.10 -4.44 2.44
C GLU A 4 19.33 -3.38 3.54
N GLN A 5 20.51 -3.32 4.17
CA GLN A 5 20.85 -2.28 5.15
C GLN A 5 20.98 -0.90 4.49
N GLN A 6 21.45 -0.84 3.26
CA GLN A 6 21.59 0.40 2.49
C GLN A 6 20.23 0.97 2.06
N ALA A 7 19.31 0.12 1.58
CA ALA A 7 17.94 0.52 1.25
C ALA A 7 17.15 1.05 2.47
N ARG A 8 17.44 0.55 3.68
CA ARG A 8 16.78 0.96 4.93
C ARG A 8 17.26 2.32 5.44
N GLY A 9 18.56 2.59 5.41
CA GLY A 9 19.12 3.91 5.73
C GLY A 9 18.59 5.01 4.79
N LEU A 10 18.39 4.66 3.51
CA LEU A 10 17.76 5.54 2.53
C LEU A 10 16.27 5.81 2.84
N LYS A 11 15.54 4.84 3.39
CA LYS A 11 14.12 5.01 3.74
C LYS A 11 13.90 5.87 4.99
N LEU A 12 14.73 5.71 6.02
CA LEU A 12 14.69 6.58 7.20
C LEU A 12 15.07 8.01 6.86
N SER A 13 16.15 8.21 6.09
CA SER A 13 16.54 9.54 5.63
C SER A 13 15.47 10.19 4.75
N SER A 14 14.76 9.40 3.92
CA SER A 14 13.62 9.88 3.14
C SER A 14 12.41 10.27 4.02
N ASN A 15 12.09 9.48 5.06
CA ASN A 15 11.02 9.82 6.00
C ASN A 15 11.34 11.10 6.79
N GLU A 16 12.57 11.24 7.26
CA GLU A 16 13.05 12.43 7.98
C GLU A 16 12.97 13.67 7.10
N ALA A 17 13.52 13.60 5.88
CA ALA A 17 13.49 14.71 4.92
C ALA A 17 12.05 15.13 4.59
N TYR A 18 11.14 14.16 4.40
CA TYR A 18 9.73 14.46 4.16
C TYR A 18 9.07 15.14 5.38
N PHE A 19 9.36 14.67 6.59
CA PHE A 19 8.78 15.24 7.80
C PHE A 19 9.29 16.65 8.07
N GLU A 20 10.59 16.92 7.84
CA GLU A 20 11.16 18.27 7.91
C GLU A 20 10.53 19.23 6.88
N ILE A 21 10.26 18.76 5.66
CA ILE A 21 9.50 19.53 4.66
C ILE A 21 8.11 19.88 5.19
N ILE A 22 7.40 18.93 5.81
CA ILE A 22 6.10 19.22 6.43
C ILE A 22 6.23 20.27 7.53
N GLN A 23 7.17 20.09 8.47
CA GLN A 23 7.34 21.01 9.59
C GLN A 23 7.71 22.42 9.13
N SER A 24 8.52 22.56 8.07
CA SER A 24 8.86 23.87 7.49
C SER A 24 7.71 24.55 6.74
N ARG A 25 6.77 23.78 6.16
CA ARG A 25 5.60 24.30 5.45
C ARG A 25 4.40 24.54 6.36
N LYS A 26 4.39 23.94 7.55
CA LYS A 26 3.35 24.08 8.56
C LYS A 26 3.31 25.50 9.11
N LYS A 27 2.12 26.11 9.12
CA LYS A 27 1.92 27.52 9.53
C LYS A 27 1.23 27.68 10.89
N LEU A 28 1.08 26.60 11.65
CA LEU A 28 0.52 26.67 13.00
C LEU A 28 1.53 27.28 13.99
N PRO A 29 1.11 28.17 14.91
CA PRO A 29 2.01 28.76 15.90
C PRO A 29 2.76 27.70 16.73
N HIS A 30 4.07 27.86 16.91
CA HIS A 30 4.90 26.88 17.61
C HIS A 30 4.39 26.54 19.02
N SER A 31 4.00 27.56 19.81
CA SER A 31 3.45 27.37 21.16
C SER A 31 2.18 26.51 21.20
N LEU A 32 1.33 26.63 20.17
CA LEU A 32 0.14 25.78 20.03
C LEU A 32 0.55 24.34 19.69
N GLN A 33 1.53 24.16 18.81
CA GLN A 33 2.06 22.84 18.48
C GLN A 33 2.66 22.15 19.72
N GLU A 34 3.45 22.84 20.52
CA GLU A 34 4.02 22.32 21.78
C GLU A 34 2.92 21.89 22.76
N THR A 35 1.89 22.73 22.92
CA THR A 35 0.75 22.44 23.81
C THR A 35 -0.01 21.19 23.36
N LEU A 36 -0.30 21.07 22.05
CA LEU A 36 -0.96 19.89 21.49
C LEU A 36 -0.11 18.64 21.65
N THR A 37 1.18 18.73 21.33
CA THR A 37 2.12 17.63 21.48
C THR A 37 2.18 17.15 22.94
N ALA A 38 2.25 18.06 23.91
CA ALA A 38 2.22 17.71 25.33
C ALA A 38 0.87 17.07 25.74
N ALA A 39 -0.25 17.57 25.22
CA ALA A 39 -1.56 16.98 25.46
C ALA A 39 -1.67 15.55 24.92
N PHE A 40 -1.27 15.31 23.67
CA PHE A 40 -1.22 13.96 23.09
C PHE A 40 -0.22 13.05 23.79
N ALA A 41 0.87 13.61 24.33
CA ALA A 41 1.83 12.85 25.12
C ALA A 41 1.16 12.21 26.36
N GLY A 42 0.24 12.93 27.00
CA GLY A 42 -0.49 12.49 28.19
C GLY A 42 -1.71 11.60 27.95
N ILE A 43 -2.17 11.42 26.70
CA ILE A 43 -3.32 10.57 26.39
C ILE A 43 -2.83 9.13 26.16
N PRO A 44 -3.30 8.13 26.92
CA PRO A 44 -2.92 6.75 26.69
C PRO A 44 -3.67 6.15 25.49
N VAL A 45 -3.03 5.22 24.78
CA VAL A 45 -3.60 4.46 23.66
C VAL A 45 -4.89 3.74 24.04
N SER A 46 -5.05 3.33 25.30
CA SER A 46 -6.27 2.72 25.85
C SER A 46 -7.52 3.61 25.75
N SER A 47 -7.35 4.94 25.58
CA SER A 47 -8.46 5.88 25.36
C SER A 47 -9.04 5.78 23.94
N PHE A 48 -8.35 5.10 23.03
CA PHE A 48 -8.80 4.93 21.66
C PHE A 48 -9.78 3.76 21.53
N PRO A 49 -10.84 3.85 20.70
CA PRO A 49 -11.79 2.76 20.49
C PRO A 49 -11.12 1.44 20.05
N GLN A 50 -11.69 0.32 20.49
CA GLN A 50 -11.26 -1.02 20.07
C GLN A 50 -11.79 -1.35 18.66
N VAL A 51 -11.23 -2.39 18.02
CA VAL A 51 -11.76 -2.89 16.74
C VAL A 51 -13.23 -3.29 16.89
N PRO A 52 -14.10 -2.98 15.90
CA PRO A 52 -15.54 -3.27 15.99
C PRO A 52 -15.88 -4.75 16.21
N SER A 53 -15.06 -5.67 15.66
CA SER A 53 -15.23 -7.12 15.79
C SER A 53 -14.74 -7.69 17.12
N GLY A 54 -14.10 -6.87 17.97
CA GLY A 54 -13.50 -7.30 19.25
C GLY A 54 -12.28 -8.23 19.12
N LYS A 55 -11.93 -8.69 17.92
CA LYS A 55 -10.78 -9.56 17.67
C LYS A 55 -10.10 -9.23 16.34
N VAL A 56 -8.77 -9.24 16.37
CA VAL A 56 -7.91 -9.15 15.18
C VAL A 56 -7.87 -10.49 14.45
N ILE A 57 -8.11 -10.45 13.15
CA ILE A 57 -8.01 -11.61 12.27
C ILE A 57 -6.55 -11.79 11.89
N GLU A 58 -6.01 -12.99 12.13
CA GLU A 58 -4.62 -13.34 11.88
C GLU A 58 -4.52 -14.37 10.75
N ILE A 59 -3.47 -14.29 9.93
CA ILE A 59 -3.22 -15.22 8.82
C ILE A 59 -1.95 -16.04 9.13
N PRO A 60 -2.02 -17.39 9.15
CA PRO A 60 -0.83 -18.23 9.27
C PRO A 60 0.16 -18.05 8.10
N ALA A 61 1.46 -18.01 8.37
CA ALA A 61 2.48 -17.83 7.33
C ALA A 61 2.55 -18.99 6.32
N ASP A 62 2.12 -20.18 6.71
CA ASP A 62 2.00 -21.39 5.90
C ASP A 62 0.69 -21.47 5.09
N MET A 63 -0.27 -20.57 5.33
CA MET A 63 -1.48 -20.44 4.52
C MET A 63 -1.12 -20.09 3.06
N THR A 64 -1.88 -20.66 2.12
CA THR A 64 -1.72 -20.33 0.70
C THR A 64 -2.11 -18.88 0.44
N VAL A 65 -1.55 -18.28 -0.60
CA VAL A 65 -1.89 -16.89 -0.99
C VAL A 65 -3.37 -16.77 -1.37
N ALA A 66 -3.93 -17.77 -2.06
CA ALA A 66 -5.35 -17.80 -2.43
C ALA A 66 -6.26 -17.83 -1.19
N ASP A 67 -5.96 -18.69 -0.21
CA ASP A 67 -6.73 -18.77 1.04
C ASP A 67 -6.60 -17.48 1.85
N ALA A 68 -5.41 -16.85 1.88
CA ALA A 68 -5.21 -15.58 2.54
C ALA A 68 -6.05 -14.46 1.89
N VAL A 69 -6.10 -14.37 0.56
CA VAL A 69 -6.95 -13.42 -0.18
C VAL A 69 -8.43 -13.65 0.12
N LYS A 70 -8.84 -14.92 0.22
CA LYS A 70 -10.20 -15.30 0.62
C LYS A 70 -10.52 -14.84 2.03
N VAL A 71 -9.64 -15.07 3.02
CA VAL A 71 -9.82 -14.59 4.40
C VAL A 71 -9.97 -13.06 4.44
N LEU A 72 -9.14 -12.31 3.72
CA LEU A 72 -9.24 -10.85 3.63
C LEU A 72 -10.59 -10.41 3.04
N SER A 73 -11.04 -11.08 1.98
CA SER A 73 -12.30 -10.79 1.28
C SER A 73 -13.52 -11.11 2.13
N ASP A 74 -13.62 -12.33 2.64
CA ASP A 74 -14.75 -12.82 3.45
C ASP A 74 -14.90 -12.01 4.75
N SER A 75 -13.78 -11.51 5.28
CA SER A 75 -13.76 -10.67 6.48
C SER A 75 -13.89 -9.17 6.19
N ASN A 76 -13.96 -8.78 4.91
CA ASN A 76 -14.00 -7.38 4.45
C ASN A 76 -12.87 -6.50 5.05
N ILE A 77 -11.65 -7.04 5.10
CA ILE A 77 -10.46 -6.34 5.61
C ILE A 77 -9.40 -6.19 4.51
N MET A 78 -8.61 -5.11 4.57
CA MET A 78 -7.57 -4.83 3.57
C MET A 78 -6.22 -5.47 3.86
N SER A 79 -5.98 -5.82 5.13
CA SER A 79 -4.69 -6.33 5.60
C SER A 79 -4.86 -7.12 6.89
N ALA A 80 -3.98 -8.09 7.12
CA ALA A 80 -3.94 -8.87 8.35
C ALA A 80 -2.51 -9.13 8.83
N PRO A 81 -2.25 -9.21 10.15
CA PRO A 81 -0.98 -9.69 10.68
C PRO A 81 -0.77 -11.18 10.36
N VAL A 82 0.49 -11.54 10.09
CA VAL A 82 0.89 -12.89 9.71
C VAL A 82 1.65 -13.57 10.83
N THR A 83 1.20 -14.75 11.28
CA THR A 83 1.82 -15.52 12.36
C THR A 83 2.85 -16.52 11.86
N LYS A 84 3.96 -16.70 12.58
CA LYS A 84 5.09 -17.58 12.19
C LYS A 84 4.79 -19.07 12.36
N THR A 85 3.95 -19.45 13.31
CA THR A 85 3.53 -20.82 13.64
C THR A 85 2.05 -20.84 14.06
N GLN A 86 1.34 -21.95 13.82
CA GLN A 86 -0.02 -22.17 14.33
C GLN A 86 -0.02 -22.34 15.86
N ASP A 87 1.02 -22.98 16.39
CA ASP A 87 1.30 -23.05 17.82
C ASP A 87 2.28 -21.92 18.19
N ALA A 88 1.73 -20.81 18.68
CA ALA A 88 2.56 -19.85 19.39
C ALA A 88 2.94 -20.47 20.73
N GLY A 89 4.22 -20.82 20.87
CA GLY A 89 4.79 -21.14 22.17
C GLY A 89 4.55 -20.00 23.18
N ASN A 90 4.70 -20.32 24.46
CA ASN A 90 4.54 -19.45 25.64
C ASN A 90 5.45 -18.19 25.68
N GLY A 91 5.99 -17.73 24.55
CA GLY A 91 6.80 -16.53 24.44
C GLY A 91 5.98 -15.27 24.68
N SER A 92 6.51 -14.35 25.49
CA SER A 92 5.89 -13.05 25.76
C SER A 92 6.20 -12.00 24.69
N ASP A 93 7.16 -12.27 23.79
CA ASP A 93 7.56 -11.33 22.73
C ASP A 93 6.73 -11.53 21.45
N TRP A 94 6.04 -10.46 21.04
CA TRP A 94 5.28 -10.42 19.80
C TRP A 94 6.14 -10.73 18.56
N ARG A 95 7.46 -10.48 18.62
CA ARG A 95 8.41 -10.74 17.52
C ARG A 95 8.55 -12.22 17.22
N GLU A 96 8.39 -13.08 18.20
CA GLU A 96 8.42 -14.53 18.02
C GLU A 96 7.13 -15.04 17.37
N ARG A 97 6.03 -14.32 17.56
CA ARG A 97 4.72 -14.66 17.02
C ARG A 97 4.52 -14.17 15.59
N TYR A 98 4.84 -12.91 15.28
CA TYR A 98 4.48 -12.29 13.99
C TYR A 98 5.66 -12.15 13.03
N MET A 99 5.38 -12.39 11.74
CA MET A 99 6.32 -12.19 10.63
C MET A 99 6.20 -10.81 9.99
N GLY A 100 4.98 -10.26 9.97
CA GLY A 100 4.68 -8.98 9.30
C GLY A 100 3.17 -8.82 9.08
N ILE A 101 2.81 -7.97 8.13
CA ILE A 101 1.42 -7.73 7.70
C ILE A 101 1.32 -8.05 6.21
N ILE A 102 0.28 -8.79 5.83
CA ILE A 102 -0.06 -9.04 4.43
C ILE A 102 -1.25 -8.17 4.02
N ASP A 103 -1.20 -7.58 2.83
CA ASP A 103 -2.28 -6.81 2.22
C ASP A 103 -2.45 -7.16 0.73
N TYR A 104 -3.57 -6.72 0.13
CA TYR A 104 -3.84 -6.96 -1.30
C TYR A 104 -2.74 -6.42 -2.23
N ALA A 105 -2.11 -5.30 -1.85
CA ALA A 105 -1.07 -4.68 -2.67
C ALA A 105 0.18 -5.56 -2.70
N ALA A 106 0.60 -6.11 -1.56
CA ALA A 106 1.73 -7.03 -1.48
C ALA A 106 1.50 -8.29 -2.31
N VAL A 107 0.29 -8.85 -2.27
CA VAL A 107 -0.06 -10.03 -3.09
C VAL A 107 0.05 -9.71 -4.58
N ILE A 108 -0.55 -8.61 -5.03
CA ILE A 108 -0.64 -8.32 -6.46
C ILE A 108 0.69 -7.86 -7.03
N LEU A 109 1.44 -7.04 -6.29
CA LEU A 109 2.79 -6.65 -6.72
C LEU A 109 3.70 -7.87 -6.84
N TRP A 110 3.60 -8.82 -5.91
CA TRP A 110 4.33 -10.08 -6.01
C TRP A 110 3.89 -10.92 -7.24
N VAL A 111 2.59 -11.02 -7.51
CA VAL A 111 2.07 -11.70 -8.70
C VAL A 111 2.58 -11.03 -9.99
N MET A 112 2.53 -9.70 -10.05
CA MET A 112 2.97 -8.92 -11.22
C MET A 112 4.47 -9.09 -11.48
N GLU A 113 5.32 -8.96 -10.45
CA GLU A 113 6.75 -9.16 -10.59
C GLU A 113 7.10 -10.60 -10.99
N SER A 114 6.38 -11.58 -10.45
CA SER A 114 6.54 -12.99 -10.84
C SER A 114 6.17 -13.21 -12.31
N ALA A 115 5.14 -12.51 -12.81
CA ALA A 115 4.73 -12.57 -14.20
C ALA A 115 5.77 -11.94 -15.14
N ASP A 116 6.33 -10.79 -14.76
CA ASP A 116 7.36 -10.09 -15.53
C ASP A 116 8.65 -10.91 -15.61
N LEU A 117 9.07 -11.52 -14.49
CA LEU A 117 10.22 -12.43 -14.47
C LEU A 117 10.01 -13.65 -15.37
N ALA A 118 8.80 -14.23 -15.38
CA ALA A 118 8.46 -15.32 -16.26
C ALA A 118 8.47 -14.90 -17.75
N ALA A 119 7.91 -13.73 -18.08
CA ALA A 119 7.92 -13.19 -19.44
C ALA A 119 9.34 -12.87 -19.94
N ALA A 120 10.20 -12.33 -19.07
CA ALA A 120 11.60 -12.06 -19.38
C ALA A 120 12.39 -13.36 -19.62
N ALA A 121 12.16 -14.41 -18.80
CA ALA A 121 12.78 -15.72 -18.99
C ALA A 121 12.39 -16.37 -20.33
N LEU A 122 11.11 -16.25 -20.73
CA LEU A 122 10.61 -16.71 -22.04
C LEU A 122 11.23 -15.94 -23.21
N SER A 123 11.39 -14.62 -23.06
CA SER A 123 12.02 -13.76 -24.08
C SER A 123 13.52 -14.10 -24.24
N ALA A 124 14.21 -14.41 -23.15
CA ALA A 124 15.60 -14.83 -23.17
C ALA A 124 15.79 -16.20 -23.83
N THR A 125 14.89 -17.16 -23.56
CA THR A 125 14.93 -18.51 -24.14
C THR A 125 14.56 -18.53 -25.62
N THR A 126 13.59 -17.71 -26.04
CA THR A 126 13.24 -17.56 -27.47
C THR A 126 14.36 -16.88 -28.27
N ALA A 127 15.06 -15.89 -27.69
CA ALA A 127 16.24 -15.30 -28.30
C ALA A 127 17.40 -16.30 -28.47
N THR A 128 17.58 -17.22 -27.51
CA THR A 128 18.60 -18.30 -27.64
C THR A 128 18.19 -19.36 -28.66
N ALA A 129 16.91 -19.71 -28.74
CA ALA A 129 16.38 -20.63 -29.76
C ALA A 129 16.42 -20.05 -31.19
N ALA A 130 16.32 -18.73 -31.34
CA ALA A 130 16.46 -18.06 -32.64
C ALA A 130 17.92 -17.99 -33.13
N GLY A 131 18.90 -18.04 -32.21
CA GLY A 131 20.34 -18.03 -32.54
C GLY A 131 20.96 -19.42 -32.74
N VAL A 132 20.34 -20.47 -32.20
CA VAL A 132 20.83 -21.86 -32.31
C VAL A 132 19.81 -22.65 -33.10
N GLY A 133 20.17 -23.10 -34.31
CA GLY A 133 19.30 -23.86 -35.20
C GLY A 133 18.52 -24.98 -34.49
N ALA A 134 17.37 -25.33 -35.05
CA ALA A 134 16.21 -26.05 -34.49
C ALA A 134 16.43 -27.45 -33.81
N GLY A 135 17.64 -27.81 -33.38
CA GLY A 135 17.97 -29.11 -32.78
C GLY A 135 18.21 -29.13 -31.27
N ALA A 136 18.17 -28.01 -30.54
CA ALA A 136 18.61 -27.96 -29.13
C ALA A 136 17.62 -27.32 -28.14
N ALA A 137 16.32 -27.31 -28.44
CA ALA A 137 15.31 -26.67 -27.59
C ALA A 137 14.98 -27.42 -26.27
N GLY A 138 15.52 -28.64 -26.06
CA GLY A 138 15.08 -29.53 -24.99
C GLY A 138 15.81 -29.48 -23.64
N ALA A 139 16.93 -28.76 -23.50
CA ALA A 139 17.79 -28.96 -22.31
C ALA A 139 18.58 -27.74 -21.80
N LEU A 140 18.18 -26.51 -22.13
CA LEU A 140 18.96 -25.30 -21.75
C LEU A 140 18.35 -24.45 -20.62
N GLY A 141 17.21 -24.86 -20.05
CA GLY A 141 16.51 -24.11 -19.00
C GLY A 141 17.25 -23.97 -17.66
N ALA A 142 18.40 -24.62 -17.47
CA ALA A 142 19.13 -24.63 -16.19
C ALA A 142 20.50 -23.94 -16.20
N ILE A 143 21.07 -23.55 -17.36
CA ILE A 143 22.51 -23.23 -17.45
C ILE A 143 22.79 -21.74 -17.71
N ALA A 144 21.83 -20.93 -18.14
CA ALA A 144 22.14 -19.60 -18.68
C ALA A 144 22.46 -18.48 -17.67
N LEU A 145 22.48 -18.70 -16.35
CA LEU A 145 22.77 -17.60 -15.41
C LEU A 145 24.02 -17.73 -14.55
N GLY A 146 24.71 -18.87 -14.46
CA GLY A 146 26.03 -18.92 -13.80
C GLY A 146 26.13 -18.31 -12.38
N VAL A 147 25.02 -18.14 -11.66
CA VAL A 147 25.01 -17.55 -10.31
C VAL A 147 24.84 -18.68 -9.30
N THR A 148 25.94 -19.23 -8.79
CA THR A 148 25.92 -20.11 -7.61
C THR A 148 25.73 -19.25 -6.36
N GLY A 149 24.47 -18.97 -6.01
CA GLY A 149 24.10 -18.20 -4.83
C GLY A 149 22.59 -18.21 -4.56
N PRO A 150 22.10 -17.59 -3.46
CA PRO A 150 20.69 -17.59 -3.06
C PRO A 150 19.69 -17.10 -4.12
N VAL A 151 20.18 -16.40 -5.15
CA VAL A 151 19.43 -15.96 -6.34
C VAL A 151 18.97 -17.14 -7.22
N ALA A 152 19.67 -18.28 -7.19
CA ALA A 152 19.31 -19.47 -7.97
C ALA A 152 17.95 -20.07 -7.57
N VAL A 153 17.55 -19.94 -6.30
CA VAL A 153 16.27 -20.46 -5.80
C VAL A 153 15.10 -19.61 -6.30
N ALA A 154 15.27 -18.29 -6.37
CA ALA A 154 14.29 -17.38 -6.99
C ALA A 154 14.19 -17.58 -8.51
N GLY A 155 15.32 -17.91 -9.16
CA GLY A 155 15.35 -18.28 -10.58
C GLY A 155 14.65 -19.61 -10.87
N LEU A 156 14.77 -20.61 -9.99
CA LEU A 156 14.09 -21.90 -10.11
C LEU A 156 12.57 -21.79 -9.93
N THR A 157 12.10 -20.94 -9.02
CA THR A 157 10.66 -20.68 -8.87
C THR A 157 10.10 -19.88 -10.05
N ALA A 158 10.81 -18.85 -10.53
CA ALA A 158 10.39 -18.09 -11.71
C ALA A 158 10.39 -18.93 -13.01
N ALA A 159 11.35 -19.84 -13.18
CA ALA A 159 11.39 -20.76 -14.31
C ALA A 159 10.27 -21.82 -14.25
N ALA A 160 9.94 -22.32 -13.05
CA ALA A 160 8.81 -23.23 -12.86
C ALA A 160 7.45 -22.52 -13.06
N VAL A 161 7.31 -21.27 -12.61
CA VAL A 161 6.17 -20.38 -12.94
C VAL A 161 6.03 -20.25 -14.46
N GLY A 162 7.11 -19.93 -15.16
CA GLY A 162 7.12 -19.81 -16.62
C GLY A 162 6.78 -21.11 -17.33
N ALA A 163 7.27 -22.25 -16.84
CA ALA A 163 6.99 -23.57 -17.41
C ALA A 163 5.52 -24.02 -17.19
N ALA A 164 4.91 -23.69 -16.05
CA ALA A 164 3.51 -24.02 -15.78
C ALA A 164 2.52 -23.20 -16.63
N VAL A 165 2.89 -21.96 -16.97
CA VAL A 165 2.15 -21.14 -17.96
C VAL A 165 2.27 -21.75 -19.36
N VAL A 166 3.39 -22.41 -19.68
CA VAL A 166 3.65 -23.07 -20.99
C VAL A 166 3.02 -24.47 -21.11
N GLY A 167 2.97 -25.25 -20.03
CA GLY A 167 2.44 -26.61 -20.03
C GLY A 167 0.95 -26.70 -20.42
N GLY A 168 0.19 -25.62 -20.20
CA GLY A 168 -1.20 -25.52 -20.66
C GLY A 168 -1.37 -25.21 -22.14
N VAL A 169 -0.39 -24.56 -22.77
CA VAL A 169 -0.51 -24.02 -24.15
C VAL A 169 0.00 -25.02 -25.20
N ALA A 170 0.90 -25.94 -24.85
CA ALA A 170 1.41 -26.91 -25.83
C ALA A 170 0.44 -28.08 -26.12
N ALA A 171 -0.57 -28.31 -25.26
CA ALA A 171 -1.47 -29.46 -25.37
C ALA A 171 -2.72 -29.20 -26.21
N GLU A 172 -3.13 -27.94 -26.42
CA GLU A 172 -4.30 -27.62 -27.25
C GLU A 172 -3.99 -26.56 -28.31
N LYS A 173 -4.05 -27.02 -29.57
CA LYS A 173 -4.15 -26.27 -30.83
C LYS A 173 -2.84 -25.76 -31.44
N GLY A 174 -2.45 -26.49 -32.48
CA GLY A 174 -1.42 -26.07 -33.42
C GLY A 174 -1.79 -24.80 -34.21
N MET A 175 -0.71 -24.15 -34.63
CA MET A 175 -0.58 -23.16 -35.72
C MET A 175 -1.03 -21.70 -35.44
N GLY A 176 -0.01 -20.83 -35.31
CA GLY A 176 0.29 -19.80 -36.31
C GLY A 176 -0.63 -18.57 -36.40
N LYS A 177 -0.24 -17.50 -35.69
CA LYS A 177 -0.03 -16.10 -36.15
C LYS A 177 -0.29 -15.12 -35.00
N ASP A 178 0.61 -14.14 -34.92
CA ASP A 178 0.61 -12.92 -34.09
C ASP A 178 0.81 -13.12 -32.58
N ALA A 179 2.06 -12.90 -32.12
CA ALA A 179 2.49 -12.91 -30.72
C ALA A 179 1.67 -12.02 -29.76
N PRO A 180 1.10 -10.86 -30.18
CA PRO A 180 0.19 -10.09 -29.33
C PRO A 180 -1.13 -10.84 -29.04
N THR A 181 -1.65 -11.59 -30.02
CA THR A 181 -2.95 -12.27 -29.94
C THR A 181 -2.89 -13.55 -29.11
N ALA A 182 -1.74 -14.21 -29.06
CA ALA A 182 -1.48 -15.34 -28.16
C ALA A 182 -1.28 -14.90 -26.70
N ALA A 183 -0.77 -13.68 -26.48
CA ALA A 183 -0.57 -13.10 -25.16
C ALA A 183 -1.88 -12.55 -24.55
N ASP A 184 -2.80 -12.03 -25.37
CA ASP A 184 -4.14 -11.60 -24.94
C ASP A 184 -5.03 -12.80 -24.57
N LYS A 185 -4.93 -13.93 -25.29
CA LYS A 185 -5.62 -15.19 -24.92
C LYS A 185 -5.08 -15.82 -23.63
N LEU A 186 -3.89 -15.43 -23.19
CA LEU A 186 -3.31 -15.86 -21.93
C LEU A 186 -4.04 -15.27 -20.71
N GLY A 187 -4.80 -14.18 -20.89
CA GLY A 187 -5.46 -13.45 -19.83
C GLY A 187 -6.63 -14.18 -19.16
N GLU A 188 -7.48 -14.84 -19.96
CA GLU A 188 -8.55 -15.71 -19.42
C GLU A 188 -7.97 -16.88 -18.61
N ASP A 189 -6.82 -17.41 -19.07
CA ASP A 189 -6.11 -18.50 -18.42
C ASP A 189 -5.29 -18.05 -17.19
N PHE A 190 -4.87 -16.78 -17.09
CA PHE A 190 -3.89 -16.34 -16.09
C PHE A 190 -4.47 -16.31 -14.67
N TYR A 191 -5.76 -16.00 -14.52
CA TYR A 191 -6.42 -15.98 -13.20
C TYR A 191 -6.62 -17.38 -12.64
N ASP A 192 -7.12 -18.30 -13.46
CA ASP A 192 -7.14 -19.73 -13.16
C ASP A 192 -5.73 -20.28 -12.96
N THR A 193 -4.73 -19.76 -13.68
CA THR A 193 -3.33 -20.16 -13.51
C THR A 193 -2.75 -19.70 -12.17
N ILE A 194 -3.07 -18.49 -11.69
CA ILE A 194 -2.58 -18.01 -10.39
C ILE A 194 -3.34 -18.65 -9.23
N LEU A 195 -4.65 -18.85 -9.34
CA LEU A 195 -5.44 -19.43 -8.24
C LEU A 195 -5.41 -20.96 -8.22
N HIS A 196 -5.23 -21.60 -9.37
CA HIS A 196 -5.41 -23.06 -9.51
C HIS A 196 -4.25 -23.82 -10.14
N LYS A 197 -3.24 -23.14 -10.73
CA LYS A 197 -2.05 -23.82 -11.27
C LYS A 197 -0.81 -23.56 -10.39
N GLU A 198 0.09 -24.54 -10.39
CA GLU A 198 1.38 -24.45 -9.70
C GLU A 198 2.29 -23.43 -10.43
N PRO A 199 3.20 -22.74 -9.73
CA PRO A 199 3.47 -22.79 -8.29
C PRO A 199 2.66 -21.77 -7.47
N PHE A 200 1.77 -20.99 -8.10
CA PHE A 200 0.99 -19.97 -7.39
C PHE A 200 0.02 -20.59 -6.37
N LYS A 201 -0.59 -21.71 -6.74
CA LYS A 201 -1.45 -22.51 -5.85
C LYS A 201 -0.76 -22.93 -4.54
N SER A 202 0.51 -23.36 -4.61
CA SER A 202 1.28 -23.79 -3.43
C SER A 202 2.08 -22.67 -2.79
N THR A 203 2.06 -21.46 -3.35
CA THR A 203 2.77 -20.33 -2.76
C THR A 203 2.12 -19.96 -1.44
N THR A 204 2.96 -19.83 -0.41
CA THR A 204 2.53 -19.45 0.94
C THR A 204 2.76 -17.97 1.20
N VAL A 205 2.01 -17.41 2.14
CA VAL A 205 2.14 -16.01 2.58
C VAL A 205 3.58 -15.70 3.05
N ARG A 206 4.26 -16.68 3.64
CA ARG A 206 5.68 -16.60 4.03
C ARG A 206 6.59 -16.17 2.89
N THR A 207 6.35 -16.68 1.68
CA THR A 207 7.16 -16.37 0.50
C THR A 207 7.01 -14.90 0.12
N ILE A 208 5.78 -14.38 0.13
CA ILE A 208 5.51 -12.97 -0.17
C ILE A 208 6.21 -12.07 0.83
N LEU A 209 6.10 -12.34 2.13
CA LEU A 209 6.67 -11.46 3.16
C LEU A 209 8.21 -11.44 3.20
N LYS A 210 8.87 -12.50 2.73
CA LYS A 210 10.33 -12.51 2.58
C LYS A 210 10.80 -11.60 1.45
N SER A 211 10.05 -11.57 0.35
CA SER A 211 10.39 -10.75 -0.82
C SER A 211 9.92 -9.30 -0.68
N TYR A 212 8.78 -9.09 -0.01
CA TYR A 212 8.10 -7.80 0.14
C TYR A 212 7.93 -7.45 1.62
N ARG A 213 9.01 -7.05 2.31
CA ARG A 213 8.90 -6.44 3.65
C ARG A 213 8.38 -5.00 3.52
N TRP A 214 7.08 -4.82 3.32
CA TRP A 214 6.50 -3.47 3.38
C TRP A 214 6.09 -3.10 4.81
N ALA A 215 6.85 -2.13 5.34
CA ALA A 215 6.75 -1.45 6.63
C ALA A 215 7.14 -2.26 7.89
N PRO A 216 7.99 -1.69 8.77
CA PRO A 216 8.30 -2.31 10.05
C PRO A 216 7.03 -2.38 10.91
N PHE A 217 6.79 -3.56 11.48
CA PHE A 217 5.73 -3.79 12.45
C PHE A 217 6.20 -3.22 13.80
N LEU A 218 5.71 -2.04 14.20
CA LEU A 218 6.04 -1.47 15.51
C LEU A 218 4.78 -1.35 16.37
N PRO A 219 4.54 -2.32 17.26
CA PRO A 219 3.36 -2.26 18.11
C PRO A 219 3.55 -1.27 19.26
N VAL A 220 2.42 -0.74 19.71
CA VAL A 220 2.33 0.05 20.95
C VAL A 220 1.55 -0.75 21.99
N THR A 221 1.74 -0.43 23.27
CA THR A 221 0.93 -0.98 24.36
C THR A 221 -0.25 -0.07 24.65
N ALA A 222 -1.23 -0.57 25.42
CA ALA A 222 -2.38 0.23 25.87
C ALA A 222 -1.96 1.48 26.68
N ASP A 223 -0.83 1.42 27.38
CA ASP A 223 -0.29 2.51 28.20
C ASP A 223 0.66 3.43 27.42
N SER A 224 0.95 3.09 26.15
CA SER A 224 1.75 3.95 25.29
C SER A 224 1.02 5.27 25.02
N SER A 225 1.78 6.30 24.70
CA SER A 225 1.26 7.62 24.41
C SER A 225 0.58 7.67 23.03
N MET A 226 -0.53 8.41 22.93
CA MET A 226 -1.17 8.72 21.66
C MET A 226 -0.22 9.50 20.73
N LEU A 227 0.68 10.33 21.28
CA LEU A 227 1.72 11.00 20.49
C LEU A 227 2.58 10.00 19.71
N SER A 228 2.98 8.87 20.32
CA SER A 228 3.72 7.81 19.62
C SER A 228 2.94 7.28 18.42
N VAL A 229 1.62 7.06 18.56
CA VAL A 229 0.77 6.59 17.47
C VAL A 229 0.69 7.62 16.35
N LEU A 230 0.46 8.89 16.70
CA LEU A 230 0.37 9.97 15.71
C LEU A 230 1.68 10.16 14.95
N LEU A 231 2.84 10.08 15.62
CA LEU A 231 4.16 10.13 14.98
C LEU A 231 4.41 8.91 14.08
N LEU A 232 4.02 7.72 14.52
CA LEU A 232 4.14 6.50 13.71
C LEU A 232 3.32 6.58 12.42
N LEU A 233 2.11 7.12 12.48
CA LEU A 233 1.23 7.30 11.33
C LEU A 233 1.66 8.46 10.42
N SER A 234 2.23 9.53 10.99
CA SER A 234 2.72 10.71 10.27
C SER A 234 4.18 10.57 9.82
N LYS A 235 5.14 10.90 10.69
CA LYS A 235 6.57 10.90 10.45
C LYS A 235 7.08 9.56 9.88
N TYR A 236 6.74 8.46 10.54
CA TYR A 236 7.25 7.12 10.14
C TYR A 236 6.41 6.48 9.03
N ARG A 237 5.39 7.18 8.55
CA ARG A 237 4.60 6.82 7.37
C ARG A 237 3.89 5.45 7.51
N LEU A 238 3.65 4.95 8.72
CA LEU A 238 2.86 3.74 8.92
C LEU A 238 1.40 3.98 8.52
N ARG A 239 0.76 2.96 7.94
CA ARG A 239 -0.67 3.01 7.57
C ARG A 239 -1.58 2.69 8.74
N SER A 240 -1.10 1.83 9.63
CA SER A 240 -1.75 1.42 10.86
C SER A 240 -0.70 1.08 11.91
N VAL A 241 -1.08 1.22 13.19
CA VAL A 241 -0.24 0.89 14.34
C VAL A 241 -0.91 -0.26 15.11
N PRO A 242 -0.25 -1.43 15.23
CA PRO A 242 -0.77 -2.53 16.03
C PRO A 242 -0.71 -2.20 17.53
N VAL A 243 -1.72 -2.65 18.28
CA VAL A 243 -1.78 -2.49 19.74
C VAL A 243 -1.73 -3.87 20.37
N ILE A 244 -0.77 -4.07 21.27
CA ILE A 244 -0.60 -5.29 22.06
C ILE A 244 -0.93 -5.01 23.53
N GLU A 245 -1.30 -6.06 24.26
CA GLU A 245 -1.41 -5.98 25.71
C GLU A 245 -0.02 -6.09 26.34
N SER A 246 0.22 -5.36 27.42
CA SER A 246 1.49 -5.43 28.13
C SER A 246 1.77 -6.87 28.58
N GLY A 247 2.94 -7.40 28.22
CA GLY A 247 3.35 -8.76 28.55
C GLY A 247 2.68 -9.88 27.74
N LYS A 248 1.83 -9.57 26.76
CA LYS A 248 1.26 -10.58 25.84
C LYS A 248 1.70 -10.33 24.40
N PRO A 249 2.02 -11.38 23.65
CA PRO A 249 2.49 -11.23 22.28
C PRO A 249 1.36 -10.90 21.30
N ASN A 250 0.09 -11.03 21.69
CA ASN A 250 -1.06 -10.97 20.77
C ASN A 250 -1.49 -9.53 20.48
N ILE A 251 -1.75 -9.24 19.21
CA ILE A 251 -2.35 -7.97 18.76
C ILE A 251 -3.84 -7.99 19.12
N ARG A 252 -4.26 -7.00 19.89
CA ARG A 252 -5.67 -6.79 20.24
C ARG A 252 -6.38 -5.80 19.34
N ASN A 253 -5.66 -4.81 18.81
CA ASN A 253 -6.26 -3.72 18.05
C ASN A 253 -5.30 -3.18 16.97
N PHE A 254 -5.84 -2.41 16.04
CA PHE A 254 -5.08 -1.59 15.09
C PHE A 254 -5.63 -0.16 15.10
N ILE A 255 -4.75 0.81 15.24
CA ILE A 255 -5.09 2.22 15.07
C ILE A 255 -4.70 2.64 13.65
N THR A 256 -5.68 3.03 12.84
CA THR A 256 -5.47 3.46 11.44
C THR A 256 -5.50 4.99 11.33
N GLN A 257 -4.93 5.53 10.26
CA GLN A 257 -5.02 6.97 9.98
C GLN A 257 -6.48 7.46 9.89
N SER A 258 -7.37 6.67 9.26
CA SER A 258 -8.79 7.01 9.14
C SER A 258 -9.46 7.09 10.50
N ALA A 259 -9.17 6.14 11.39
CA ALA A 259 -9.72 6.15 12.73
C ALA A 259 -9.24 7.36 13.54
N VAL A 260 -7.97 7.76 13.40
CA VAL A 260 -7.44 8.97 14.04
C VAL A 260 -8.17 10.22 13.54
N VAL A 261 -8.39 10.34 12.22
CA VAL A 261 -9.11 11.50 11.65
C VAL A 261 -10.58 11.51 12.08
N GLN A 262 -11.24 10.36 12.20
CA GLN A 262 -12.57 10.25 12.81
C GLN A 262 -12.56 10.66 14.29
N GLY A 263 -11.52 10.28 15.04
CA GLY A 263 -11.33 10.73 16.43
C GLY A 263 -11.15 12.25 16.53
N LEU A 264 -10.44 12.86 15.59
CA LEU A 264 -10.29 14.31 15.48
C LEU A 264 -11.62 14.99 15.14
N GLU A 265 -12.40 14.46 14.19
CA GLU A 265 -13.76 14.93 13.89
C GLU A 265 -14.65 14.92 15.14
N GLY A 266 -14.57 13.85 15.95
CA GLY A 266 -15.27 13.74 17.23
C GLY A 266 -14.83 14.74 18.30
N CYS A 267 -13.78 15.53 18.07
CA CYS A 267 -13.35 16.62 18.96
C CYS A 267 -14.05 17.96 18.65
N LYS A 268 -14.96 18.02 17.68
CA LYS A 268 -15.80 19.18 17.39
C LYS A 268 -16.49 19.72 18.65
N GLY A 269 -16.46 21.03 18.85
CA GLY A 269 -16.98 21.68 20.05
C GLY A 269 -15.96 21.81 21.19
N ARG A 270 -14.72 21.34 21.01
CA ARG A 270 -13.60 21.64 21.92
C ARG A 270 -12.87 22.88 21.43
N ASP A 271 -12.64 23.85 22.31
CA ASP A 271 -12.03 25.14 21.98
C ASP A 271 -10.73 25.02 21.17
N TRP A 272 -9.83 24.09 21.56
CA TRP A 272 -8.57 23.87 20.86
C TRP A 272 -8.77 23.36 19.42
N PHE A 273 -9.76 22.47 19.23
CA PHE A 273 -10.04 21.86 17.94
C PHE A 273 -10.75 22.86 17.03
N ASP A 274 -11.76 23.56 17.56
CA ASP A 274 -12.53 24.56 16.81
C ASP A 274 -11.64 25.73 16.38
N CYS A 275 -10.69 26.16 17.22
CA CYS A 275 -9.71 27.20 16.89
C CYS A 275 -8.79 26.84 15.69
N ILE A 276 -8.40 25.57 15.58
CA ILE A 276 -7.52 25.09 14.51
C ILE A 276 -8.33 24.76 13.26
N SER A 277 -9.45 24.06 13.43
CA SER A 277 -10.30 23.57 12.35
C SER A 277 -11.06 24.69 11.62
N ALA A 278 -11.30 25.84 12.26
CA ALA A 278 -11.89 27.01 11.61
C ALA A 278 -10.96 27.70 10.61
N ARG A 279 -9.65 27.42 10.63
CA ARG A 279 -8.68 28.06 9.73
C ARG A 279 -8.79 27.49 8.31
N PRO A 280 -8.64 28.31 7.27
CA PRO A 280 -8.41 27.85 5.91
C PRO A 280 -7.23 26.88 5.83
N ILE A 281 -7.29 25.90 4.91
CA ILE A 281 -6.19 24.95 4.72
C ILE A 281 -4.86 25.66 4.36
N SER A 282 -4.92 26.78 3.63
CA SER A 282 -3.77 27.62 3.31
C SER A 282 -3.05 28.20 4.54
N ASP A 283 -3.79 28.43 5.62
CA ASP A 283 -3.34 29.09 6.85
C ASP A 283 -2.72 28.10 7.83
N VAL A 284 -2.97 26.80 7.65
CA VAL A 284 -2.27 25.72 8.35
C VAL A 284 -1.09 25.17 7.55
N GLY A 285 -0.94 25.61 6.30
CA GLY A 285 0.15 25.23 5.39
C GLY A 285 -0.17 24.05 4.46
N LEU A 286 -1.45 23.66 4.37
CA LEU A 286 -1.91 22.61 3.46
C LEU A 286 -2.23 23.19 2.07
N PRO A 287 -2.02 22.40 1.00
CA PRO A 287 -1.34 21.09 0.97
C PRO A 287 0.16 21.25 1.28
N PHE A 288 0.75 20.29 2.00
CA PHE A 288 2.19 20.33 2.27
C PHE A 288 3.02 20.01 1.04
N MET A 289 2.48 19.33 0.05
CA MET A 289 3.13 19.04 -1.23
C MET A 289 2.94 20.21 -2.20
N SER A 290 3.96 20.54 -2.99
CA SER A 290 3.85 21.56 -4.04
C SER A 290 3.15 21.00 -5.29
N SER A 291 2.57 21.88 -6.11
CA SER A 291 1.85 21.48 -7.33
C SER A 291 2.72 20.71 -8.33
N SER A 292 4.02 21.01 -8.40
CA SER A 292 4.98 20.31 -9.27
C SER A 292 5.33 18.90 -8.81
N GLU A 293 5.04 18.54 -7.55
CA GLU A 293 5.32 17.23 -6.97
C GLU A 293 4.13 16.26 -7.11
N ILE A 294 3.00 16.71 -7.66
CA ILE A 294 1.80 15.91 -7.80
C ILE A 294 2.00 14.90 -8.93
N VAL A 295 2.00 13.62 -8.57
CA VAL A 295 2.02 12.51 -9.52
C VAL A 295 0.59 12.26 -10.00
N THR A 296 0.37 12.27 -11.31
CA THR A 296 -0.95 12.09 -11.93
C THR A 296 -0.91 11.04 -13.02
N VAL A 297 -2.06 10.47 -13.36
CA VAL A 297 -2.21 9.56 -14.51
C VAL A 297 -3.32 10.04 -15.44
N LYS A 298 -3.20 9.72 -16.72
CA LYS A 298 -4.23 9.98 -17.72
C LYS A 298 -5.20 8.82 -17.81
N GLY A 299 -6.39 9.08 -18.34
CA GLY A 299 -7.43 8.06 -18.44
C GLY A 299 -7.08 6.88 -19.37
N ASN A 300 -6.23 7.12 -20.36
CA ASN A 300 -5.75 6.12 -21.33
C ASN A 300 -4.44 5.43 -20.91
N ASP A 301 -3.83 5.83 -19.79
CA ASP A 301 -2.67 5.14 -19.26
C ASP A 301 -3.07 3.73 -18.80
N LEU A 302 -2.11 2.80 -18.79
CA LEU A 302 -2.34 1.44 -18.30
C LEU A 302 -2.47 1.44 -16.78
N ILE A 303 -3.43 0.68 -16.26
CA ILE A 303 -3.66 0.59 -14.81
C ILE A 303 -2.43 0.07 -14.04
N LEU A 304 -1.63 -0.80 -14.67
CA LEU A 304 -0.41 -1.34 -14.08
C LEU A 304 0.65 -0.26 -13.91
N GLU A 305 0.77 0.66 -14.87
CA GLU A 305 1.69 1.81 -14.75
C GLU A 305 1.22 2.75 -13.62
N ALA A 306 -0.09 2.91 -13.42
CA ALA A 306 -0.61 3.66 -12.27
C ALA A 306 -0.22 2.99 -10.93
N PHE A 307 -0.39 1.68 -10.78
CA PHE A 307 0.03 0.97 -9.56
C PHE A 307 1.55 0.97 -9.37
N LYS A 308 2.32 0.90 -10.45
CA LYS A 308 3.77 1.04 -10.44
C LYS A 308 4.20 2.42 -9.98
N GLN A 309 3.58 3.49 -10.49
CA GLN A 309 3.82 4.85 -10.01
C GLN A 309 3.51 4.98 -8.51
N MET A 310 2.43 4.37 -8.01
CA MET A 310 2.12 4.37 -6.58
C MET A 310 3.21 3.69 -5.74
N ARG A 311 3.75 2.57 -6.22
CA ARG A 311 4.85 1.85 -5.57
C ARG A 311 6.13 2.68 -5.58
N ASP A 312 6.53 3.16 -6.75
CA ASP A 312 7.81 3.83 -6.98
C ASP A 312 7.88 5.18 -6.24
N HIS A 313 6.78 5.92 -6.20
CA HIS A 313 6.67 7.18 -5.45
C HIS A 313 6.21 6.98 -3.99
N GLN A 314 5.93 5.73 -3.57
CA GLN A 314 5.43 5.37 -2.24
C GLN A 314 4.15 6.12 -1.81
N ILE A 315 3.25 6.36 -2.75
CA ILE A 315 1.98 7.07 -2.55
C ILE A 315 0.80 6.10 -2.55
N GLY A 316 -0.27 6.46 -1.83
CA GLY A 316 -1.45 5.60 -1.67
C GLY A 316 -2.45 5.70 -2.82
N GLY A 317 -2.27 6.63 -3.75
CA GLY A 317 -3.12 6.78 -4.92
C GLY A 317 -2.87 8.06 -5.71
N LEU A 318 -3.58 8.17 -6.83
CA LEU A 318 -3.29 9.08 -7.92
C LEU A 318 -4.60 9.74 -8.40
N PRO A 319 -4.59 11.07 -8.66
CA PRO A 319 -5.65 11.70 -9.43
C PRO A 319 -5.54 11.25 -10.89
N VAL A 320 -6.70 11.00 -11.49
CA VAL A 320 -6.83 10.81 -12.93
C VAL A 320 -7.18 12.15 -13.54
N VAL A 321 -6.38 12.61 -14.49
CA VAL A 321 -6.51 13.94 -15.10
C VAL A 321 -6.73 13.87 -16.61
N GLU A 322 -7.32 14.91 -17.16
CA GLU A 322 -7.55 15.10 -18.58
C GLU A 322 -7.01 16.45 -19.07
N GLY A 323 -6.51 16.46 -20.31
CA GLY A 323 -6.04 17.67 -20.98
C GLY A 323 -4.72 18.24 -20.43
N PRO A 324 -4.26 19.36 -21.00
CA PRO A 324 -3.07 20.07 -20.53
C PRO A 324 -3.30 20.78 -19.18
N ASP A 325 -4.56 21.14 -18.87
CA ASP A 325 -4.93 21.89 -17.66
C ASP A 325 -5.04 21.01 -16.41
N MET A 326 -4.70 19.71 -16.51
CA MET A 326 -4.69 18.77 -15.38
C MET A 326 -6.04 18.70 -14.67
N LYS A 327 -7.14 18.77 -15.44
CA LYS A 327 -8.50 18.72 -14.93
C LYS A 327 -8.78 17.34 -14.35
N ILE A 328 -9.21 17.27 -13.10
CA ILE A 328 -9.48 15.99 -12.45
C ILE A 328 -10.76 15.34 -12.97
N ILE A 329 -10.64 14.09 -13.42
CA ILE A 329 -11.75 13.28 -13.95
C ILE A 329 -11.97 11.99 -13.16
N GLY A 330 -11.05 11.63 -12.25
CA GLY A 330 -11.17 10.43 -11.43
C GLY A 330 -10.09 10.28 -10.38
N ASN A 331 -10.09 9.14 -9.68
CA ASN A 331 -9.13 8.79 -8.65
C ASN A 331 -8.88 7.28 -8.68
N ILE A 332 -7.62 6.88 -8.53
CA ILE A 332 -7.25 5.48 -8.27
C ILE A 332 -6.51 5.41 -6.93
N SER A 333 -6.89 4.45 -6.10
CA SER A 333 -6.22 4.12 -4.84
C SER A 333 -5.51 2.80 -4.94
N ILE A 334 -4.43 2.63 -4.17
CA ILE A 334 -3.79 1.33 -3.97
C ILE A 334 -4.76 0.30 -3.38
N ARG A 335 -5.86 0.72 -2.74
CA ARG A 335 -6.93 -0.18 -2.28
C ARG A 335 -7.73 -0.79 -3.42
N ASP A 336 -7.80 -0.13 -4.57
CA ASP A 336 -8.58 -0.60 -5.70
C ASP A 336 -7.89 -1.79 -6.37
N ILE A 337 -6.58 -1.95 -6.14
CA ILE A 337 -5.79 -3.08 -6.64
C ILE A 337 -6.44 -4.43 -6.32
N ARG A 338 -7.13 -4.58 -5.18
CA ARG A 338 -7.88 -5.80 -4.84
C ARG A 338 -8.88 -6.23 -5.92
N HIS A 339 -9.44 -5.29 -6.68
CA HIS A 339 -10.37 -5.60 -7.76
C HIS A 339 -9.70 -6.35 -8.91
N LEU A 340 -8.38 -6.22 -9.06
CA LEU A 340 -7.61 -7.08 -9.94
C LEU A 340 -7.54 -8.53 -9.43
N LEU A 341 -7.83 -8.86 -8.17
CA LEU A 341 -7.92 -10.25 -7.65
C LEU A 341 -9.35 -10.75 -7.42
N LEU A 342 -10.30 -9.82 -7.26
CA LEU A 342 -11.69 -10.15 -6.93
C LEU A 342 -12.62 -10.11 -8.16
N LYS A 343 -12.14 -9.64 -9.31
CA LYS A 343 -12.92 -9.54 -10.56
C LYS A 343 -12.17 -10.19 -11.72
N PRO A 344 -12.53 -11.42 -12.12
CA PRO A 344 -11.88 -12.13 -13.21
C PRO A 344 -11.78 -11.32 -14.51
N GLU A 345 -12.85 -10.61 -14.88
CA GLU A 345 -12.92 -9.78 -16.10
C GLU A 345 -11.83 -8.71 -16.17
N LEU A 346 -11.48 -8.09 -15.04
CA LEU A 346 -10.44 -7.08 -14.99
C LEU A 346 -9.04 -7.68 -15.16
N PHE A 347 -8.89 -8.91 -14.68
CA PHE A 347 -7.61 -9.57 -14.75
C PHE A 347 -7.35 -10.16 -16.13
N SER A 348 -8.38 -10.61 -16.85
CA SER A 348 -8.18 -11.15 -18.20
C SER A 348 -7.57 -10.13 -19.17
N ASN A 349 -7.82 -8.84 -18.97
CA ASN A 349 -7.27 -7.77 -19.82
C ASN A 349 -6.20 -6.93 -19.11
N TYR A 350 -5.62 -7.38 -17.99
CA TYR A 350 -4.80 -6.52 -17.12
C TYR A 350 -3.63 -5.81 -17.81
N ARG A 351 -3.05 -6.39 -18.88
CA ARG A 351 -1.93 -5.81 -19.63
C ARG A 351 -2.33 -4.64 -20.53
N SER A 352 -3.58 -4.61 -21.01
CA SER A 352 -4.12 -3.56 -21.88
C SER A 352 -5.19 -2.72 -21.19
N LEU A 353 -5.54 -3.06 -19.94
CA LEU A 353 -6.57 -2.39 -19.17
C LEU A 353 -6.18 -0.95 -18.85
N THR A 354 -6.95 -0.01 -19.40
CA THR A 354 -6.77 1.42 -19.14
C THR A 354 -7.28 1.81 -17.75
N VAL A 355 -6.77 2.91 -17.24
CA VAL A 355 -7.21 3.53 -15.99
C VAL A 355 -8.73 3.78 -15.98
N MET A 356 -9.29 4.35 -17.06
CA MET A 356 -10.72 4.66 -17.11
C MET A 356 -11.61 3.42 -17.24
N ASP A 357 -11.16 2.40 -18.00
CA ASP A 357 -11.90 1.15 -18.09
C ASP A 357 -11.90 0.41 -16.74
N PHE A 358 -10.77 0.43 -16.03
CA PHE A 358 -10.69 -0.09 -14.67
C PHE A 358 -11.66 0.64 -13.73
N ILE A 359 -11.64 1.99 -13.69
CA ILE A 359 -12.55 2.79 -12.85
C ILE A 359 -14.02 2.50 -13.17
N ARG A 360 -14.37 2.42 -14.46
CA ARG A 360 -15.73 2.11 -14.90
C ARG A 360 -16.19 0.76 -14.38
N THR A 361 -15.38 -0.29 -14.55
CA THR A 361 -15.72 -1.63 -14.09
C THR A 361 -15.78 -1.73 -12.57
N VAL A 362 -14.91 -1.04 -11.84
CA VAL A 362 -14.96 -0.97 -10.36
C VAL A 362 -16.24 -0.26 -9.87
N SER A 363 -16.64 0.83 -10.54
CA SER A 363 -17.82 1.61 -10.17
C SER A 363 -19.14 0.88 -10.46
N SER A 364 -19.18 0.04 -11.50
CA SER A 364 -20.38 -0.73 -11.89
C SER A 364 -20.85 -1.78 -10.88
N THR A 365 -20.06 -2.11 -9.86
CA THR A 365 -20.42 -3.11 -8.82
C THR A 365 -20.98 -2.52 -7.52
N GLY A 366 -21.07 -1.20 -7.41
CA GLY A 366 -21.71 -0.54 -6.26
C GLY A 366 -23.23 -0.40 -6.43
N GLN A 367 -23.93 0.08 -5.39
CA GLN A 367 -25.37 0.38 -5.45
C GLN A 367 -25.73 1.51 -6.45
N GLU A 368 -24.72 2.20 -7.03
CA GLU A 368 -24.87 3.22 -8.08
C GLU A 368 -24.19 2.78 -9.38
N ALA A 369 -24.64 1.66 -9.96
CA ALA A 369 -24.11 1.14 -11.21
C ALA A 369 -24.16 2.19 -12.34
N GLY A 370 -22.98 2.53 -12.89
CA GLY A 370 -22.84 3.36 -14.09
C GLY A 370 -22.42 4.82 -13.88
N LYS A 371 -22.35 5.33 -12.64
CA LYS A 371 -21.79 6.66 -12.35
C LYS A 371 -20.35 6.56 -11.86
N ILE A 372 -19.44 7.24 -12.56
CA ILE A 372 -18.09 7.48 -12.05
C ILE A 372 -18.26 8.34 -10.80
N ILE A 373 -17.81 7.82 -9.65
CA ILE A 373 -17.84 8.58 -8.39
C ILE A 373 -16.92 9.79 -8.61
N PRO A 374 -17.45 11.03 -8.53
CA PRO A 374 -16.64 12.20 -8.75
C PRO A 374 -15.51 12.24 -7.72
N PRO A 375 -14.29 12.62 -8.12
CA PRO A 375 -13.20 12.79 -7.18
C PRO A 375 -13.61 13.82 -6.13
N ILE A 376 -13.25 13.55 -4.86
CA ILE A 376 -13.54 14.49 -3.79
C ILE A 376 -12.53 15.62 -3.89
N THR A 377 -13.04 16.84 -4.07
CA THR A 377 -12.25 18.05 -4.23
C THR A 377 -12.60 19.09 -3.16
N CYS A 378 -11.68 20.02 -2.92
CA CYS A 378 -11.88 21.22 -2.12
C CYS A 378 -11.12 22.40 -2.72
N LYS A 379 -11.44 23.61 -2.24
CA LYS A 379 -10.77 24.85 -2.64
C LYS A 379 -9.69 25.25 -1.63
N PRO A 380 -8.68 26.05 -2.02
CA PRO A 380 -7.63 26.53 -1.11
C PRO A 380 -8.13 27.29 0.13
N ASP A 381 -9.29 27.93 0.05
CA ASP A 381 -9.93 28.68 1.14
C ASP A 381 -10.84 27.81 2.04
N THR A 382 -11.00 26.52 1.72
CA THR A 382 -11.78 25.57 2.52
C THR A 382 -11.16 25.43 3.91
N THR A 383 -11.98 25.34 4.95
CA THR A 383 -11.49 25.20 6.33
C THR A 383 -10.94 23.78 6.58
N LEU A 384 -9.96 23.66 7.47
CA LEU A 384 -9.42 22.35 7.86
C LEU A 384 -10.50 21.45 8.46
N GLY A 385 -11.46 22.02 9.20
CA GLY A 385 -12.60 21.28 9.75
C GLY A 385 -13.49 20.66 8.68
N SER A 386 -13.75 21.37 7.59
CA SER A 386 -14.52 20.82 6.45
C SER A 386 -13.75 19.70 5.75
N VAL A 387 -12.42 19.81 5.64
CA VAL A 387 -11.58 18.73 5.11
C VAL A 387 -11.62 17.50 6.03
N ILE A 388 -11.48 17.67 7.34
CA ILE A 388 -11.56 16.58 8.33
C ILE A 388 -12.92 15.88 8.24
N ASP A 389 -14.01 16.64 8.27
CA ASP A 389 -15.40 16.16 8.14
C ASP A 389 -15.60 15.38 6.82
N THR A 390 -15.10 15.92 5.71
CA THR A 390 -15.20 15.25 4.40
C THR A 390 -14.44 13.93 4.36
N LEU A 391 -13.21 13.89 4.89
CA LEU A 391 -12.39 12.68 4.93
C LEU A 391 -13.00 11.60 5.84
N ALA A 392 -13.52 12.02 6.99
CA ALA A 392 -14.12 11.12 7.99
C ALA A 392 -15.49 10.58 7.53
N SER A 393 -16.43 11.47 7.20
CA SER A 393 -17.81 11.10 6.82
C SER A 393 -17.87 10.29 5.52
N LYS A 394 -17.07 10.64 4.51
CA LYS A 394 -17.00 9.90 3.24
C LYS A 394 -16.05 8.71 3.28
N SER A 395 -15.38 8.47 4.42
CA SER A 395 -14.42 7.37 4.60
C SER A 395 -13.35 7.30 3.51
N VAL A 396 -12.84 8.47 3.09
CA VAL A 396 -11.84 8.58 2.02
C VAL A 396 -10.48 8.95 2.57
N HIS A 397 -9.43 8.61 1.82
CA HIS A 397 -8.06 8.74 2.28
C HIS A 397 -7.37 10.04 1.86
N ARG A 398 -8.00 10.77 0.94
CA ARG A 398 -7.46 11.99 0.35
C ARG A 398 -8.57 12.85 -0.22
N ILE A 399 -8.26 14.13 -0.31
CA ILE A 399 -9.04 15.15 -1.00
C ILE A 399 -8.09 15.93 -1.90
N TYR A 400 -8.55 16.26 -3.11
CA TYR A 400 -7.77 17.02 -4.08
C TYR A 400 -8.08 18.50 -3.95
N VAL A 401 -7.05 19.34 -3.91
CA VAL A 401 -7.23 20.79 -3.94
C VAL A 401 -7.28 21.21 -5.40
N VAL A 402 -8.37 21.85 -5.80
CA VAL A 402 -8.57 22.33 -7.17
C VAL A 402 -8.66 23.85 -7.19
N ASP A 403 -8.06 24.44 -8.22
CA ASP A 403 -8.21 25.87 -8.49
C ASP A 403 -9.37 26.07 -9.47
N GLU A 404 -10.39 26.80 -9.01
CA GLU A 404 -11.57 27.09 -9.83
C GLU A 404 -11.31 28.20 -10.85
N THR A 405 -10.27 29.00 -10.66
CA THR A 405 -9.88 30.02 -11.65
C THR A 405 -9.32 29.40 -12.92
N THR A 406 -8.91 28.14 -12.86
CA THR A 406 -8.28 27.36 -13.95
C THR A 406 -9.08 26.11 -14.31
N GLU A 407 -10.41 26.22 -14.35
CA GLU A 407 -11.34 25.14 -14.79
C GLU A 407 -11.19 23.80 -14.02
N GLY A 408 -10.76 23.83 -12.75
CA GLY A 408 -10.67 22.63 -11.92
C GLY A 408 -9.32 21.90 -12.04
N GLN A 409 -8.25 22.64 -12.33
CA GLN A 409 -6.88 22.14 -12.28
C GLN A 409 -6.55 21.61 -10.88
N VAL A 410 -5.93 20.42 -10.81
CA VAL A 410 -5.40 19.90 -9.54
C VAL A 410 -4.14 20.67 -9.14
N VAL A 411 -4.23 21.40 -8.03
CA VAL A 411 -3.11 22.17 -7.46
C VAL A 411 -2.55 21.56 -6.19
N GLY A 412 -3.22 20.54 -5.62
CA GLY A 412 -2.77 19.89 -4.39
C GLY A 412 -3.45 18.57 -4.07
N VAL A 413 -2.84 17.82 -3.15
CA VAL A 413 -3.42 16.64 -2.52
C VAL A 413 -3.28 16.78 -1.01
N ILE A 414 -4.36 16.56 -0.27
CA ILE A 414 -4.36 16.46 1.19
C ILE A 414 -4.76 15.04 1.56
N THR A 415 -3.91 14.35 2.30
CA THR A 415 -4.14 12.99 2.79
C THR A 415 -4.47 12.98 4.28
N LEU A 416 -4.97 11.84 4.79
CA LEU A 416 -5.15 11.61 6.22
C LEU A 416 -3.86 11.88 7.01
N ARG A 417 -2.70 11.53 6.42
CA ARG A 417 -1.38 11.78 7.03
C ARG A 417 -1.11 13.28 7.20
N ASP A 418 -1.45 14.09 6.20
CA ASP A 418 -1.20 15.53 6.23
C ASP A 418 -2.07 16.18 7.30
N VAL A 419 -3.34 15.74 7.42
CA VAL A 419 -4.22 16.14 8.53
C VAL A 419 -3.61 15.79 9.88
N ILE A 420 -3.17 14.54 10.09
CA ILE A 420 -2.53 14.13 11.36
C ILE A 420 -1.30 14.99 11.66
N SER A 421 -0.49 15.28 10.64
CA SER A 421 0.75 16.05 10.78
C SER A 421 0.51 17.51 11.15
N CYS A 422 -0.68 18.07 10.88
CA CYS A 422 -1.07 19.39 11.38
C CYS A 422 -1.11 19.43 12.91
N PHE A 423 -1.47 18.33 13.57
CA PHE A 423 -1.67 18.30 15.03
C PHE A 423 -0.42 17.86 15.82
N VAL A 424 0.65 17.43 15.14
CA VAL A 424 1.84 16.91 15.81
C VAL A 424 3.14 17.57 15.35
N TYR A 425 4.06 17.66 16.29
CA TYR A 425 5.48 17.91 16.13
C TYR A 425 6.23 16.88 16.97
N GLU A 426 7.41 16.45 16.55
CA GLU A 426 8.20 15.51 17.31
C GLU A 426 9.13 16.25 18.28
N PRO A 427 8.98 16.05 19.60
CA PRO A 427 9.94 16.60 20.54
C PRO A 427 11.36 16.07 20.29
N PRO A 428 12.41 16.85 20.58
CA PRO A 428 13.79 16.39 20.44
C PRO A 428 14.02 15.06 21.15
N ASN A 429 14.62 14.09 20.44
CA ASN A 429 14.94 12.74 20.92
C ASN A 429 13.73 11.91 21.40
N TYR A 430 12.49 12.29 21.05
CA TYR A 430 11.29 11.57 21.50
C TYR A 430 11.34 10.09 21.09
N PHE A 431 11.70 9.82 19.83
CA PHE A 431 11.77 8.47 19.33
C PHE A 431 12.78 7.63 20.10
N ASP A 432 14.00 8.11 20.32
CA ASP A 432 15.01 7.35 21.07
C ASP A 432 14.58 7.06 22.50
N ASN A 433 13.92 8.02 23.14
CA ASN A 433 13.46 7.91 24.53
C ASN A 433 12.26 6.97 24.71
N HIS A 434 11.33 6.93 23.74
CA HIS A 434 10.04 6.24 23.90
C HIS A 434 9.87 5.02 22.99
N LEU A 435 10.62 4.93 21.90
CA LEU A 435 10.52 3.90 20.87
C LEU A 435 11.89 3.29 20.53
N GLY A 436 12.99 3.92 20.96
CA GLY A 436 14.37 3.72 20.49
C GLY A 436 14.87 2.29 20.62
N PHE A 437 14.65 1.64 21.76
CA PHE A 437 15.12 0.26 21.97
C PHE A 437 14.41 -0.74 21.04
N SER A 438 13.09 -0.57 20.82
CA SER A 438 12.32 -1.46 19.94
C SER A 438 12.49 -1.14 18.46
N ALA A 439 12.80 0.11 18.12
CA ALA A 439 12.97 0.54 16.74
C ALA A 439 14.41 0.43 16.21
N GLN A 440 15.43 0.82 16.98
CA GLN A 440 16.84 0.71 16.55
C GLN A 440 17.22 -0.75 16.26
N GLU A 441 16.76 -1.72 17.06
CA GLU A 441 17.05 -3.14 16.83
C GLU A 441 16.30 -3.73 15.61
N MET A 442 15.11 -3.19 15.28
CA MET A 442 14.31 -3.60 14.12
C MET A 442 14.72 -2.92 12.81
N LEU A 443 15.31 -1.74 12.89
CA LEU A 443 15.86 -1.02 11.74
C LEU A 443 17.26 -1.54 11.36
N ASN A 444 17.96 -2.17 12.31
CA ASN A 444 19.28 -2.77 12.14
C ASN A 444 19.29 -4.26 11.70
N LYS A 445 18.16 -4.98 11.76
CA LYS A 445 17.99 -6.39 11.33
C LYS A 445 17.07 -6.52 10.12
#